data_AF-A0A8X8WDQ9-F1
#
_entry.id   AF-A0A8X8WDQ9-F1
#
_cell.length_a   1.000
_cell.length_b   1.000
_cell.length_c   1.000
_cell.angle_alpha   90.00
_cell.angle_beta   90.00
_cell.angle_gamma   90.00
#
_symmetry.space_group_name_H-M   'P 1'
#
loop_
_entity.id
_entity.type
_entity.pdbx_description
1 polymer ?
#
loop_
_entity_poly.entity_id
_entity_poly.type
_entity_poly.pdbx_seq_one_letter_code
_entity_poly.pdbx_strand_id
1 'polypeptide(L)'
;MAKTCVYWAELCKAYYLEARWFHSGYVPTAEEDLNTAWISIAGPLVIFYGYFTTNPINQMELKRLEQYPGIIRWPSTVLRLADELGTSSGEMKRGDVPKSIQCYMMLRGGCSQAYK
;
A
#
# COMPACT_ATOMS: atom_id res chain seq x y z
N MET A 1 2.66 3.45 -23.01
CA MET A 1 1.99 2.13 -22.98
C MET A 1 2.75 1.11 -22.13
N ALA A 2 3.99 0.74 -22.44
CA ALA A 2 4.70 -0.32 -21.69
C ALA A 2 4.81 -0.09 -20.16
N LYS A 3 5.05 1.15 -19.72
CA LYS A 3 5.20 1.50 -18.29
C LYS A 3 3.89 1.42 -17.50
N THR A 4 2.78 1.75 -18.15
CA THR A 4 1.44 1.62 -17.58
C THR A 4 1.13 0.15 -17.25
N CYS A 5 1.53 -0.77 -18.13
CA CYS A 5 1.35 -2.21 -17.90
C CYS A 5 2.15 -2.72 -16.69
N VAL A 6 3.32 -2.13 -16.41
CA VAL A 6 4.15 -2.52 -15.25
C VAL A 6 3.48 -2.15 -13.93
N TYR A 7 3.01 -0.91 -13.76
CA TYR A 7 2.36 -0.50 -12.50
C TYR A 7 1.06 -1.26 -12.23
N TRP A 8 0.27 -1.55 -13.26
CA TRP A 8 -0.91 -2.42 -13.12
C TRP A 8 -0.53 -3.85 -12.71
N ALA A 9 0.51 -4.42 -13.32
CA ALA A 9 0.96 -5.77 -12.97
C ALA A 9 1.45 -5.84 -11.51
N GLU A 10 2.21 -4.85 -11.03
CA GLU A 10 2.65 -4.79 -9.63
C GLU A 10 1.49 -4.62 -8.66
N LEU A 11 0.49 -3.79 -9.02
CA LEU A 11 -0.73 -3.65 -8.22
C LEU A 11 -1.49 -4.99 -8.10
N CYS A 12 -1.69 -5.70 -9.21
CA CYS A 12 -2.34 -7.00 -9.21
C CYS A 12 -1.57 -8.05 -8.39
N LYS A 13 -0.24 -8.05 -8.45
CA LYS A 13 0.61 -8.93 -7.63
C LYS A 13 0.45 -8.63 -6.14
N ALA A 14 0.41 -7.36 -5.76
CA ALA A 14 0.22 -6.95 -4.37
C ALA A 14 -1.16 -7.39 -3.84
N TYR A 15 -2.23 -7.20 -4.62
CA TYR A 15 -3.56 -7.73 -4.26
C TYR A 15 -3.59 -9.25 -4.14
N TYR A 16 -2.94 -9.96 -5.07
CA TYR A 16 -2.86 -11.41 -5.01
C TYR A 16 -2.13 -11.89 -3.75
N LEU A 17 -1.05 -11.21 -3.35
CA LEU A 17 -0.31 -11.53 -2.13
C LEU A 17 -1.17 -11.32 -0.86
N GLU A 18 -1.87 -10.20 -0.75
CA GLU A 18 -2.79 -9.94 0.37
C GLU A 18 -3.90 -11.00 0.43
N ALA A 19 -4.48 -11.37 -0.72
CA ALA A 19 -5.48 -12.43 -0.81
C ALA A 19 -4.91 -13.79 -0.36
N ARG A 20 -3.65 -14.10 -0.69
CA ARG A 20 -3.00 -15.32 -0.19
C ARG A 20 -2.84 -15.30 1.32
N TRP A 21 -2.41 -14.18 1.91
CA TRP A 21 -2.31 -14.05 3.36
C TRP A 21 -3.66 -14.28 4.05
N PHE A 22 -4.71 -13.68 3.51
CA PHE A 22 -6.09 -13.89 3.98
C PHE A 22 -6.48 -15.37 3.95
N HIS A 23 -6.35 -16.02 2.80
CA HIS A 23 -6.81 -17.39 2.62
C HIS A 23 -5.98 -18.43 3.38
N SER A 24 -4.68 -18.17 3.62
CA SER A 24 -3.84 -19.07 4.42
C SER A 24 -3.92 -18.80 5.92
N GLY A 25 -4.61 -17.74 6.36
CA GLY A 25 -4.56 -17.25 7.73
C GLY A 25 -3.16 -16.78 8.16
N TYR A 26 -2.30 -16.41 7.20
CA TYR A 26 -0.98 -15.89 7.51
C TYR A 26 -1.10 -14.46 7.99
N VAL A 27 -0.46 -14.15 9.12
CA VAL A 27 -0.39 -12.80 9.67
C VAL A 27 0.98 -12.21 9.32
N PRO A 28 1.06 -11.22 8.42
CA PRO A 28 2.32 -10.60 8.07
C PRO A 28 2.87 -9.77 9.24
N THR A 29 4.18 -9.59 9.26
CA THR A 29 4.79 -8.55 10.10
C THR A 29 4.40 -7.16 9.59
N ALA A 30 4.50 -6.13 10.44
CA ALA A 30 4.21 -4.76 10.02
C ALA A 30 5.11 -4.31 8.84
N GLU A 31 6.34 -4.80 8.77
CA GLU A 31 7.26 -4.51 7.67
C GLU A 31 6.86 -5.23 6.38
N GLU A 32 6.48 -6.51 6.45
CA GLU A 32 5.99 -7.27 5.29
C GLU A 32 4.72 -6.65 4.71
N ASP A 33 3.77 -6.28 5.58
CA ASP A 33 2.56 -5.59 5.17
C ASP A 33 2.92 -4.25 4.54
N LEU A 34 3.65 -3.35 5.21
CA LEU A 34 4.01 -2.04 4.66
C LEU A 34 4.75 -2.11 3.33
N ASN A 35 5.59 -3.12 3.11
CA ASN A 35 6.31 -3.32 1.84
C ASN A 35 5.40 -3.75 0.68
N THR A 36 4.22 -4.30 0.97
CA THR A 36 3.19 -4.66 -0.01
C THR A 36 2.12 -3.56 -0.11
N ALA A 37 1.76 -2.99 1.03
CA ALA A 37 0.61 -2.13 1.25
C ALA A 37 0.74 -0.76 0.56
N TRP A 38 1.97 -0.24 0.44
CA TRP A 38 2.22 0.99 -0.33
C TRP A 38 1.99 0.82 -1.84
N ILE A 39 2.01 -0.41 -2.35
CA ILE A 39 1.68 -0.72 -3.74
C ILE A 39 0.17 -0.97 -3.86
N SER A 40 -0.40 -1.80 -2.98
CA SER A 40 -1.82 -2.19 -3.05
C SER A 40 -2.81 -1.06 -2.77
N ILE A 41 -2.38 0.02 -2.12
CA ILE A 41 -3.17 1.27 -2.02
C ILE A 41 -3.25 2.05 -3.35
N ALA A 42 -2.65 1.52 -4.43
CA ALA A 42 -2.56 2.13 -5.76
C ALA A 42 -1.82 3.48 -5.82
N GLY A 43 -1.14 3.89 -4.74
CA GLY A 43 -0.38 5.14 -4.66
C GLY A 43 0.59 5.36 -5.84
N PRO A 44 1.44 4.36 -6.20
CA PRO A 44 2.35 4.48 -7.34
C PRO A 44 1.62 4.71 -8.66
N LEU A 45 0.49 4.05 -8.84
CA LEU A 45 -0.33 4.16 -10.05
C LEU A 45 -0.94 5.56 -10.17
N VAL A 46 -1.52 6.07 -9.07
CA VAL A 46 -2.13 7.41 -9.02
C VAL A 46 -1.09 8.50 -9.27
N ILE A 47 0.08 8.42 -8.63
CA ILE A 47 1.18 9.39 -8.84
C ILE A 47 1.64 9.36 -10.30
N PHE A 48 1.82 8.16 -10.86
CA PHE A 48 2.21 8.00 -12.25
C PHE A 48 1.18 8.66 -13.18
N TYR A 49 -0.10 8.29 -13.12
CA TYR A 49 -1.11 8.90 -13.98
C TYR A 49 -1.28 10.40 -13.75
N GLY A 50 -1.24 10.86 -12.49
CA GLY A 50 -1.28 12.28 -12.16
C GLY A 50 -0.19 13.07 -12.88
N TYR A 51 1.04 12.55 -12.92
CA TYR A 51 2.12 13.17 -13.68
C TYR A 51 1.81 13.27 -15.18
N PHE A 52 1.29 12.20 -15.80
CA PHE A 52 0.91 12.22 -17.23
C PHE A 52 -0.26 13.15 -17.56
N THR A 53 -1.05 13.58 -16.57
CA THR A 53 -2.09 14.59 -16.76
C THR A 53 -1.58 16.03 -16.71
N THR A 54 -0.32 16.25 -16.33
CA THR A 54 0.31 17.60 -16.32
C THR A 54 0.80 18.00 -17.71
N ASN A 55 0.67 19.29 -18.07
CA ASN A 55 1.13 19.84 -19.35
C ASN A 55 2.11 21.02 -19.12
N PRO A 56 3.32 21.00 -19.71
CA PRO A 56 3.92 19.94 -20.54
C PRO A 56 4.62 18.85 -19.73
N ILE A 57 4.53 17.61 -20.22
CA ILE A 57 5.24 16.45 -19.66
C ILE A 57 6.75 16.62 -19.87
N ASN A 58 7.52 16.66 -18.78
CA ASN A 58 8.97 16.79 -18.82
C ASN A 58 9.66 15.41 -18.73
N GLN A 59 10.22 14.94 -19.85
CA GLN A 59 10.92 13.65 -19.93
C GLN A 59 12.10 13.53 -18.94
N MET A 60 12.72 14.64 -18.55
CA MET A 60 13.83 14.64 -17.59
C MET A 60 13.35 14.42 -16.15
N GLU A 61 12.20 14.95 -15.79
CA GLU A 61 11.56 14.69 -14.50
C GLU A 61 11.04 13.26 -14.42
N LEU A 62 10.51 12.72 -15.52
CA LEU A 62 10.09 11.31 -15.59
C LEU A 62 11.26 10.38 -15.25
N LYS A 63 12.45 10.65 -15.82
CA LYS A 63 13.67 9.90 -15.47
C LYS A 63 14.11 10.08 -14.01
N ARG A 64 13.89 11.25 -13.42
CA ARG A 64 14.17 11.49 -11.98
C ARG A 64 13.21 10.72 -11.08
N LEU A 65 11.92 10.67 -11.43
CA LEU A 65 10.93 9.85 -10.73
C LEU A 65 11.34 8.36 -10.72
N GLU A 66 11.93 7.89 -11.82
CA GLU A 66 12.46 6.53 -11.94
C GLU A 66 13.72 6.29 -11.09
N GLN A 67 14.59 7.29 -10.96
CA GLN A 67 15.84 7.19 -10.20
C GLN A 67 15.62 7.26 -8.68
N TYR A 68 14.54 7.89 -8.22
CA TYR A 68 14.27 8.12 -6.82
C TYR A 68 12.97 7.44 -6.39
N PRO A 69 12.97 6.11 -6.14
CA PRO A 69 11.76 5.38 -5.76
C PRO A 69 11.09 5.93 -4.50
N GLY A 70 11.85 6.63 -3.63
CA GLY A 70 11.32 7.28 -2.43
C GLY A 70 10.24 8.33 -2.69
N ILE A 71 10.29 9.05 -3.82
CA ILE A 71 9.28 10.08 -4.14
C ILE A 71 7.91 9.48 -4.44
N ILE A 72 7.88 8.19 -4.82
CA ILE A 72 6.65 7.43 -5.05
C ILE A 72 6.28 6.65 -3.79
N ARG A 73 7.28 5.98 -3.18
CA ARG A 73 7.08 5.10 -2.04
C ARG A 73 6.57 5.84 -0.81
N TRP A 74 7.23 6.92 -0.39
CA TRP A 74 6.88 7.58 0.87
C TRP A 74 5.47 8.19 0.88
N PRO A 75 5.05 8.94 -0.16
CA PRO A 75 3.67 9.42 -0.22
C PRO A 75 2.65 8.27 -0.25
N SER A 76 2.95 7.19 -0.95
CA SER A 76 2.07 6.00 -1.00
C SER A 76 1.98 5.30 0.36
N THR A 77 3.08 5.25 1.12
CA THR A 77 3.09 4.74 2.50
C THR A 77 2.25 5.62 3.42
N VAL A 78 2.37 6.95 3.31
CA VAL A 78 1.53 7.88 4.10
C VAL A 78 0.05 7.69 3.75
N LEU A 79 -0.28 7.58 2.46
CA LEU A 79 -1.64 7.31 2.01
C LEU A 79 -2.18 6.00 2.60
N ARG A 80 -1.39 4.93 2.55
CA ARG A 80 -1.75 3.63 3.15
C ARG A 80 -1.99 3.75 4.65
N LEU A 81 -1.10 4.39 5.39
CA LEU A 81 -1.27 4.54 6.84
C LEU A 81 -2.51 5.38 7.19
N ALA A 82 -2.81 6.42 6.41
CA ALA A 82 -4.03 7.20 6.58
C ALA A 82 -5.31 6.38 6.29
N ASP A 83 -5.28 5.55 5.24
CA ASP A 83 -6.34 4.59 4.91
C ASP A 83 -6.55 3.56 6.04
N GLU A 84 -5.47 3.00 6.59
CA GLU A 84 -5.52 2.05 7.70
C GLU A 84 -6.08 2.66 8.99
N LEU A 85 -5.81 3.95 9.27
CA LEU A 85 -6.42 4.66 10.40
C LEU A 85 -7.95 4.80 10.25
N GLY A 86 -8.45 4.75 9.02
CA GLY A 86 -9.88 4.74 8.72
C GLY A 86 -10.54 3.37 8.85
N THR A 87 -9.78 2.29 9.13
CA THR A 87 -10.31 0.93 9.22
C THR A 87 -11.46 0.88 10.21
N SER A 88 -12.61 0.44 9.72
CA SER A 88 -13.84 0.40 10.49
C SER A 88 -13.88 -0.80 11.45
N SER A 89 -14.66 -0.67 12.52
CA SER A 89 -14.95 -1.79 13.43
C SER A 89 -15.69 -2.95 12.72
N GLY A 90 -16.36 -2.67 11.59
CA GLY A 90 -16.99 -3.69 10.74
C GLY A 90 -15.97 -4.57 10.01
N GLU A 91 -14.91 -3.96 9.44
CA GLU A 91 -13.83 -4.68 8.77
C GLU A 91 -13.04 -5.56 9.74
N MET A 92 -12.84 -5.06 10.97
CA MET A 92 -12.24 -5.86 12.03
C MET A 92 -13.08 -7.09 12.40
N LYS A 93 -14.41 -6.95 12.48
CA LYS A 93 -15.31 -8.08 12.77
C LYS A 93 -15.41 -9.11 11.64
N ARG A 94 -15.17 -8.68 10.41
CA ARG A 94 -15.11 -9.58 9.24
C ARG A 94 -13.89 -10.51 9.27
N GLY A 95 -12.89 -10.19 10.10
CA GLY A 95 -11.66 -10.96 10.19
C GLY A 95 -10.71 -10.70 9.03
N ASP A 96 -10.73 -9.47 8.49
CA ASP A 96 -9.79 -9.06 7.45
C ASP A 96 -8.33 -9.24 7.91
N VAL A 97 -7.42 -9.40 6.94
CA VAL A 97 -5.99 -9.53 7.23
C VAL A 97 -5.53 -8.35 8.08
N PRO A 98 -4.85 -8.60 9.21
CA PRO A 98 -4.30 -7.54 10.02
C PRO A 98 -3.41 -6.62 9.18
N LYS A 99 -3.71 -5.31 9.21
CA LYS A 99 -2.95 -4.28 8.52
C LYS A 99 -1.74 -3.82 9.34
N SER A 100 -0.83 -3.04 8.76
CA SER A 100 0.45 -2.69 9.39
C SER A 100 0.34 -2.10 10.80
N ILE A 101 -0.63 -1.21 11.05
CA ILE A 101 -0.89 -0.66 12.39
C ILE A 101 -1.30 -1.76 13.37
N GLN A 102 -2.18 -2.67 12.94
CA GLN A 102 -2.64 -3.80 13.76
C GLN A 102 -1.49 -4.78 14.02
N CYS A 103 -0.69 -5.12 12.99
CA CYS A 103 0.49 -5.96 13.13
C CYS A 103 1.51 -5.37 14.12
N TYR A 104 1.72 -4.04 14.08
CA TYR A 104 2.60 -3.36 15.02
C TYR A 104 2.08 -3.43 16.46
N MET A 105 0.78 -3.24 16.67
CA MET A 105 0.15 -3.35 17.99
C MET A 105 0.27 -4.76 18.56
N MET A 106 0.04 -5.79 17.74
CA MET A 106 0.15 -7.19 18.17
C MET A 106 1.58 -7.56 18.60
N LEU A 107 2.61 -7.08 17.90
CA LEU A 107 4.01 -7.37 18.22
C LEU A 107 4.46 -6.81 19.59
N ARG A 108 3.89 -5.69 20.04
CA ARG A 108 4.29 -5.04 21.31
C ARG A 108 3.53 -5.52 22.53
N GLY A 109 2.76 -6.62 22.42
CA GLY A 109 1.90 -7.08 23.52
C GLY A 109 0.77 -6.09 23.84
N GLY A 110 0.51 -5.14 22.93
CA GLY A 110 -0.58 -4.18 23.01
C GLY A 110 -1.91 -4.88 22.76
N CYS A 111 -2.40 -5.61 23.76
CA CYS A 111 -3.82 -5.92 23.85
C CYS A 111 -4.53 -4.59 24.18
N SER A 112 -4.82 -3.79 23.17
CA SER A 112 -5.89 -2.83 23.28
C SER A 112 -6.74 -2.98 22.04
N GLN A 113 -7.95 -3.52 22.25
CA GLN A 113 -9.19 -2.99 21.67
C GLN A 113 -8.90 -1.91 20.64
N ALA A 114 -8.66 -2.32 19.39
CA ALA A 114 -8.69 -1.37 18.29
C ALA A 114 -10.17 -1.00 18.15
N TYR A 115 -10.55 0.05 18.88
CA TYR A 115 -11.86 0.70 18.87
C TYR A 115 -12.99 -0.16 19.47
N LYS A 116 -13.31 0.10 20.74
CA LYS A 116 -14.71 -0.09 21.20
C LYS A 116 -15.63 0.76 20.35
#